data_AF-A0A553N777-F1
#
_entry.id   AF-A0A553N777-F1
#
_cell.length_a   1.000
_cell.length_b   1.000
_cell.length_c   1.000
_cell.angle_alpha   90.00
_cell.angle_beta   90.00
_cell.angle_gamma   90.00
#
_symmetry.space_group_name_H-M   'P 1'
#
loop_
_entity.id
_entity.type
_entity.pdbx_description
1 polymer ?
#
loop_
_entity_poly.entity_id
_entity_poly.type
_entity_poly.pdbx_seq_one_letter_code
_entity_poly.pdbx_strand_id
1 'polypeptide(L)'
;MICQSTEGKNEHVEVDSYVQPYLVTTECSGIHMCRLCGYKGSRGHVSKHVRRKHLKIKPFSCTLLCGYKGSRAHVVRHVRRKHLNIKPFACTLCDAMMATTEDQQDHYKRRHKMPLSRKELVALHPPNI
;
A
#
# COMPACT_ATOMS: atom_id res chain seq x y z
N MET A 1 -34.33 -12.98 12.47
CA MET A 1 -34.40 -12.29 11.16
C MET A 1 -33.04 -12.41 10.52
N ILE A 2 -32.96 -13.05 9.36
CA ILE A 2 -31.71 -13.40 8.66
C ILE A 2 -31.38 -12.25 7.72
N CYS A 3 -30.30 -11.51 7.98
CA CYS A 3 -29.82 -10.50 7.04
C CYS A 3 -29.07 -11.22 5.91
N GLN A 4 -29.73 -11.29 4.76
CA GLN A 4 -29.18 -11.78 3.50
C GLN A 4 -28.02 -10.88 3.07
N SER A 5 -26.89 -11.49 2.71
CA SER A 5 -25.73 -10.79 2.17
C SER A 5 -25.92 -10.61 0.67
N THR A 6 -26.03 -9.38 0.21
CA THR A 6 -26.03 -9.06 -1.23
C THR A 6 -24.61 -9.11 -1.76
N GLU A 7 -24.41 -9.91 -2.79
CA GLU A 7 -23.15 -10.08 -3.51
C GLU A 7 -22.85 -8.84 -4.35
N GLY A 8 -21.88 -8.03 -3.90
CA GLY A 8 -21.28 -6.97 -4.71
C GLY A 8 -20.23 -7.56 -5.64
N LYS A 9 -20.61 -7.80 -6.91
CA LYS A 9 -19.71 -8.19 -8.00
C LYS A 9 -18.66 -7.09 -8.23
N ASN A 10 -17.40 -7.39 -7.97
CA ASN A 10 -16.25 -6.70 -8.54
C ASN A 10 -15.16 -7.73 -8.85
N GLU A 11 -14.89 -7.85 -10.14
CA GLU A 11 -13.97 -8.76 -10.81
C GLU A 11 -12.54 -8.68 -10.21
N HIS A 12 -12.20 -9.62 -9.31
CA HIS A 12 -10.85 -10.07 -8.88
C HIS A 12 -11.03 -11.36 -8.02
N VAL A 13 -11.76 -12.32 -8.57
CA VAL A 13 -12.17 -13.57 -7.91
C VAL A 13 -11.04 -14.58 -8.03
N GLU A 14 -10.28 -14.84 -6.94
CA GLU A 14 -9.54 -16.10 -6.69
C GLU A 14 -8.68 -16.07 -5.41
N VAL A 15 -8.32 -14.90 -4.86
CA VAL A 15 -7.30 -14.81 -3.78
C VAL A 15 -7.88 -14.87 -2.36
N ASP A 16 -9.18 -14.59 -2.16
CA ASP A 16 -9.77 -14.55 -0.82
C ASP A 16 -10.12 -15.93 -0.22
N SER A 17 -10.27 -16.96 -1.06
CA SER A 17 -10.48 -18.36 -0.64
C SER A 17 -9.33 -18.88 0.22
N TYR A 18 -8.09 -18.56 -0.15
CA TYR A 18 -6.87 -18.97 0.58
C TYR A 18 -6.73 -18.31 1.96
N VAL A 19 -7.53 -17.29 2.27
CA VAL A 19 -7.34 -16.45 3.46
C VAL A 19 -8.46 -16.68 4.49
N GLN A 20 -9.63 -17.09 4.03
CA GLN A 20 -10.82 -17.33 4.83
C GLN A 20 -10.60 -18.25 6.06
N PRO A 21 -9.77 -19.32 6.00
CA PRO A 21 -9.51 -20.17 7.16
C PRO A 21 -8.74 -19.48 8.30
N TYR A 22 -8.08 -18.34 8.03
CA TYR A 22 -7.19 -17.66 8.97
C TYR A 22 -7.81 -16.47 9.69
N LEU A 23 -9.08 -16.18 9.40
CA LEU A 23 -9.87 -15.07 9.94
C LEU A 23 -10.82 -15.59 11.01
N VAL A 24 -10.74 -15.03 12.22
CA VAL A 24 -11.72 -15.29 13.29
C VAL A 24 -12.45 -13.99 13.62
N THR A 25 -13.78 -14.04 13.78
CA THR A 25 -14.60 -12.93 14.30
C THR A 25 -14.56 -12.93 15.81
N THR A 26 -14.25 -11.79 16.45
CA THR A 26 -14.33 -11.65 17.91
C THR A 26 -15.64 -10.97 18.32
N GLU A 27 -16.24 -11.38 19.45
CA GLU A 27 -17.63 -11.08 19.86
C GLU A 27 -17.93 -9.61 20.22
N CYS A 28 -17.02 -8.68 19.96
CA CYS A 28 -17.32 -7.26 19.98
C CYS A 28 -16.79 -6.57 18.71
N SER A 29 -17.73 -5.98 17.98
CA SER A 29 -17.53 -4.85 17.06
C SER A 29 -16.64 -5.10 15.84
N GLY A 30 -17.01 -6.04 14.96
CA GLY A 30 -16.49 -6.07 13.58
C GLY A 30 -14.96 -6.24 13.42
N ILE A 31 -14.26 -6.51 14.52
CA ILE A 31 -12.83 -6.78 14.55
C ILE A 31 -12.64 -8.27 14.27
N HIS A 32 -11.78 -8.53 13.31
CA HIS A 32 -11.27 -9.86 13.00
C HIS A 32 -9.88 -10.02 13.58
N MET A 33 -9.52 -11.25 13.90
CA MET A 33 -8.21 -11.62 14.41
C MET A 33 -7.55 -12.65 13.48
N CYS A 34 -6.23 -12.49 13.28
CA CYS A 34 -5.40 -13.47 12.61
C CYS A 34 -5.07 -14.60 13.58
N ARG A 35 -5.45 -15.83 13.23
CA ARG A 35 -5.17 -17.01 14.06
C ARG A 35 -3.69 -17.39 14.18
N LEU A 36 -2.82 -16.88 13.28
CA LEU A 36 -1.41 -17.25 13.23
C LEU A 36 -0.51 -16.40 14.13
N CYS A 37 -0.93 -15.18 14.46
CA CYS A 37 -0.12 -14.26 15.27
C CYS A 37 -0.93 -13.29 16.15
N GLY A 38 -2.26 -13.43 16.20
CA GLY A 38 -3.11 -12.57 17.01
C GLY A 38 -3.34 -11.16 16.48
N TYR A 39 -2.83 -10.81 15.28
CA TYR A 39 -3.07 -9.49 14.68
C TYR A 39 -4.57 -9.19 14.54
N LYS A 40 -5.01 -8.02 15.03
CA LYS A 40 -6.42 -7.60 15.01
C LYS A 40 -6.63 -6.45 14.02
N GLY A 41 -7.78 -6.45 13.35
CA GLY A 41 -8.20 -5.38 12.44
C GLY A 41 -9.52 -5.69 11.74
N SER A 42 -9.94 -4.86 10.79
CA SER A 42 -11.10 -5.19 9.95
C SER A 42 -10.83 -6.43 9.09
N ARG A 43 -11.88 -7.09 8.59
CA ARG A 43 -11.77 -8.27 7.73
C ARG A 43 -10.76 -8.09 6.60
N GLY A 44 -10.84 -6.94 5.91
CA GLY A 44 -9.93 -6.60 4.80
C GLY A 44 -8.47 -6.40 5.26
N HIS A 45 -8.26 -5.78 6.42
CA HIS A 45 -6.91 -5.61 6.99
C HIS A 45 -6.29 -6.94 7.42
N VAL A 46 -7.05 -7.80 8.09
CA VAL A 46 -6.58 -9.13 8.48
C VAL A 46 -6.33 -10.00 7.25
N SER A 47 -7.20 -9.96 6.23
CA SER A 47 -6.96 -10.68 4.97
C SER A 47 -5.65 -10.25 4.30
N LYS A 48 -5.43 -8.94 4.20
CA LYS A 48 -4.19 -8.36 3.64
C LYS A 48 -2.96 -8.70 4.49
N HIS A 49 -3.10 -8.71 5.81
CA HIS A 49 -2.05 -9.13 6.74
C HIS A 49 -1.65 -10.59 6.49
N VAL A 50 -2.61 -11.51 6.47
CA VAL A 50 -2.35 -12.94 6.26
C VAL A 50 -1.64 -13.18 4.94
N ARG A 51 -2.15 -12.59 3.85
CA ARG A 51 -1.54 -12.70 2.53
C ARG A 51 -0.08 -12.26 2.53
N ARG A 52 0.25 -11.15 3.18
CA ARG A 52 1.60 -10.57 3.13
C ARG A 52 2.59 -11.19 4.11
N LYS A 53 2.14 -11.48 5.32
CA LYS A 53 3.03 -11.88 6.42
C LYS A 53 3.17 -13.39 6.52
N HIS A 54 2.11 -14.13 6.25
CA HIS A 54 2.09 -15.58 6.36
C HIS A 54 2.21 -16.26 4.99
N LEU A 55 1.35 -15.91 4.03
CA LEU A 55 1.32 -16.60 2.72
C LEU A 55 2.29 -16.03 1.68
N LYS A 56 2.90 -14.87 1.94
CA LYS A 56 3.77 -14.12 1.02
C LYS A 56 3.17 -13.84 -0.38
N ILE A 57 1.84 -13.87 -0.50
CA ILE A 57 1.11 -13.60 -1.75
C ILE A 57 1.21 -12.12 -2.09
N LYS A 58 1.61 -11.83 -3.33
CA LYS A 58 1.69 -10.48 -3.90
C LYS A 58 0.71 -10.39 -5.07
N PRO A 59 -0.52 -9.88 -4.84
CA PRO A 59 -1.61 -10.01 -5.81
C PRO A 59 -1.48 -9.06 -7.01
N PHE A 60 -0.56 -8.10 -6.97
CA PHE A 60 -0.37 -7.15 -8.06
C PHE A 60 0.98 -7.40 -8.72
N SER A 61 0.97 -7.56 -10.04
CA SER A 61 2.15 -7.62 -10.89
C SER A 61 2.27 -6.35 -11.73
N CYS A 62 3.50 -6.00 -12.11
CA CYS A 62 3.72 -5.02 -13.15
C CYS A 62 3.19 -5.54 -14.48
N THR A 63 2.44 -4.71 -15.20
CA THR A 63 1.86 -5.03 -16.52
C THR A 63 2.89 -5.02 -17.64
N LEU A 64 4.04 -4.37 -17.43
CA LEU A 64 5.11 -4.21 -18.40
C LEU A 64 6.07 -5.42 -18.44
N LEU A 65 5.56 -6.61 -18.08
CA LEU A 65 6.24 -7.91 -18.18
C LEU A 65 7.65 -8.00 -17.54
N CYS A 66 7.98 -7.14 -16.58
CA CYS A 66 9.29 -7.12 -15.90
C CYS A 66 9.37 -8.07 -14.69
N GLY A 67 8.33 -8.88 -14.45
CA GLY A 67 8.26 -9.83 -13.35
C GLY A 67 8.08 -9.21 -11.94
N TYR A 68 8.06 -7.88 -11.81
CA TYR A 68 7.88 -7.24 -10.51
C TYR A 68 6.49 -7.52 -9.93
N LYS A 69 6.44 -7.97 -8.67
CA LYS A 69 5.19 -8.20 -7.92
C LYS A 69 5.23 -7.46 -6.59
N GLY A 70 4.09 -6.93 -6.16
CA GLY A 70 3.99 -6.15 -4.93
C GLY A 70 2.57 -5.86 -4.46
N SER A 71 2.46 -4.86 -3.59
CA SER A 71 1.18 -4.23 -3.30
C SER A 71 0.80 -3.27 -4.42
N ARG A 72 -0.48 -2.92 -4.56
CA ARG A 72 -0.96 -1.95 -5.56
C ARG A 72 -0.12 -0.66 -5.55
N ALA A 73 0.04 -0.03 -4.39
CA ALA A 73 0.85 1.18 -4.25
C ALA A 73 2.32 0.97 -4.63
N HIS A 74 2.90 -0.20 -4.33
CA HIS A 74 4.28 -0.51 -4.71
C HIS A 74 4.43 -0.74 -6.20
N VAL A 75 3.46 -1.41 -6.86
CA VAL A 75 3.48 -1.64 -8.31
C VAL A 75 3.33 -0.31 -9.06
N VAL A 76 2.40 0.55 -8.67
CA VAL A 76 2.25 1.89 -9.27
C VAL A 76 3.53 2.70 -9.14
N ARG A 77 4.11 2.75 -7.93
CA ARG A 77 5.40 3.42 -7.70
C ARG A 77 6.53 2.80 -8.52
N HIS A 78 6.57 1.47 -8.63
CA HIS A 78 7.56 0.77 -9.45
C HIS A 78 7.45 1.17 -10.92
N VAL A 79 6.23 1.17 -11.48
CA VAL A 79 5.98 1.58 -12.88
C VAL A 79 6.44 3.01 -13.14
N ARG A 80 6.01 3.96 -12.28
CA ARG A 80 6.43 5.36 -12.39
C ARG A 80 7.95 5.50 -12.40
N ARG A 81 8.66 4.78 -11.52
CA ARG A 81 10.11 4.90 -11.33
C ARG A 81 10.96 4.17 -12.37
N LYS A 82 10.55 2.97 -12.76
CA LYS A 82 11.40 2.04 -13.52
C LYS A 82 11.05 1.98 -15.00
N HIS A 83 9.84 2.40 -15.35
CA HIS A 83 9.38 2.36 -16.74
C HIS A 83 9.10 3.77 -17.28
N LEU A 84 8.49 4.65 -16.49
CA LEU A 84 8.13 6.00 -16.95
C LEU A 84 9.15 7.09 -16.53
N ASN A 85 10.12 6.76 -15.67
CA ASN A 85 11.08 7.70 -15.09
C ASN A 85 10.45 8.95 -14.44
N ILE A 86 9.20 8.85 -13.97
CA ILE A 86 8.46 9.93 -13.31
C ILE A 86 8.98 10.11 -11.88
N LYS A 87 9.38 11.34 -11.54
CA LYS A 87 9.82 11.76 -10.21
C LYS A 87 8.92 12.90 -9.71
N PRO A 88 7.81 12.59 -9.02
CA PRO A 88 6.74 13.56 -8.78
C PRO A 88 7.05 14.55 -7.65
N PHE A 89 8.15 14.38 -6.92
CA PHE A 89 8.49 15.21 -5.77
C PHE A 89 9.66 16.12 -6.15
N ALA A 90 9.40 17.40 -6.42
CA ALA A 90 10.45 18.38 -6.66
C ALA A 90 11.00 18.93 -5.34
N CYS A 91 12.20 19.52 -5.38
CA CYS A 91 12.68 20.39 -4.33
C CYS A 91 12.35 21.84 -4.71
N THR A 92 11.94 22.66 -3.75
CA THR A 92 11.71 24.10 -3.96
C THR A 92 12.99 24.93 -3.85
N LEU A 93 14.07 24.33 -3.35
CA LEU A 93 15.34 25.01 -3.06
C LEU A 93 16.44 24.67 -4.08
N CYS A 94 16.20 23.67 -4.94
CA CYS A 94 17.10 23.28 -6.03
C CYS A 94 16.35 22.44 -7.07
N ASP A 95 17.00 22.14 -8.20
CA ASP A 95 16.39 21.40 -9.32
C ASP A 95 16.29 19.87 -9.09
N ALA A 96 16.50 19.40 -7.86
CA ALA A 96 16.43 17.98 -7.55
C ALA A 96 14.98 17.48 -7.61
N MET A 97 14.78 16.35 -8.29
CA MET A 97 13.52 15.61 -8.28
C MET A 97 13.69 14.22 -7.71
N MET A 98 12.71 13.80 -6.92
CA MET A 98 12.72 12.59 -6.11
C MET A 98 11.55 11.70 -6.49
N ALA A 99 11.79 10.39 -6.39
CA ALA A 99 10.82 9.37 -6.76
C ALA A 99 9.84 9.04 -5.62
N THR A 100 10.19 9.35 -4.37
CA THR A 100 9.40 9.04 -3.19
C THR A 100 9.46 10.18 -2.18
N THR A 101 8.47 10.24 -1.29
CA THR A 101 8.44 11.18 -0.18
C THR A 101 9.60 10.96 0.79
N GLU A 102 10.01 9.71 0.98
CA GLU A 102 11.13 9.36 1.87
C GLU A 102 12.45 9.89 1.29
N ASP A 103 12.66 9.74 -0.02
CA ASP A 103 13.83 10.32 -0.70
C ASP A 103 13.84 11.86 -0.59
N GLN A 104 12.67 12.50 -0.66
CA GLN A 104 12.51 13.94 -0.49
C GLN A 104 12.82 14.38 0.96
N GLN A 105 12.31 13.67 1.97
CA GLN A 105 12.64 13.94 3.38
C GLN A 105 14.15 13.88 3.63
N ASP A 106 14.79 12.82 3.15
CA ASP A 106 16.23 12.63 3.30
C ASP A 106 17.03 13.70 2.54
N HIS A 107 16.57 14.10 1.35
CA HIS A 107 17.16 15.20 0.59
C HIS A 107 17.11 16.52 1.37
N TYR A 108 15.93 16.94 1.86
CA TYR A 108 15.78 18.17 2.62
C TYR A 108 16.60 18.17 3.91
N LYS A 109 16.62 17.04 4.62
CA LYS A 109 17.43 16.87 5.84
C LYS A 109 18.93 16.98 5.56
N ARG A 110 19.45 16.35 4.50
CA ARG A 110 20.90 16.25 4.26
C ARG A 110 21.47 17.38 3.42
N ARG A 111 20.73 17.86 2.42
CA ARG A 111 21.18 18.90 1.47
C ARG A 111 20.82 20.31 1.90
N HIS A 112 19.67 20.47 2.55
CA HIS A 112 19.19 21.80 3.00
C HIS A 112 19.19 21.94 4.52
N LYS A 113 19.61 20.91 5.27
CA LYS A 113 19.57 20.87 6.74
C LYS A 113 18.19 21.20 7.31
N MET A 114 17.15 20.90 6.54
CA MET A 114 15.77 21.22 6.86
C MET A 114 14.98 19.92 7.06
N PRO A 115 14.84 19.41 8.29
CA PRO A 115 14.14 18.15 8.54
C PRO A 115 12.62 18.35 8.45
N LEU A 116 12.07 18.22 7.25
CA LEU A 116 10.62 18.29 7.03
C LEU A 116 9.93 16.94 7.27
N SER A 117 8.78 16.98 7.92
CA SER A 117 7.85 15.88 8.03
C SER A 117 7.19 15.57 6.68
N ARG A 118 6.66 14.36 6.55
CA ARG A 118 5.95 13.94 5.34
C ARG A 118 4.74 14.84 5.04
N LYS A 119 4.08 15.37 6.08
CA LYS A 119 2.94 16.27 5.93
C LYS A 119 3.36 17.62 5.33
N GLU A 120 4.46 18.19 5.83
CA GLU A 120 4.99 19.46 5.32
C GLU A 120 5.44 19.34 3.87
N LEU A 121 6.11 18.26 3.50
CA LEU A 121 6.54 18.04 2.11
C LEU A 121 5.38 17.88 1.13
N VAL A 122 4.32 17.17 1.52
CA VAL A 122 3.13 17.01 0.67
C VAL A 122 2.35 18.32 0.55
N ALA A 123 2.37 19.18 1.58
CA ALA A 123 1.75 20.50 1.51
C ALA A 123 2.50 21.45 0.57
N LEU A 124 3.84 21.37 0.55
CA LEU A 124 4.68 22.17 -0.37
C LEU A 124 4.62 21.65 -1.82
N HIS A 125 4.33 20.37 -2.01
CA HIS A 125 4.31 19.69 -3.30
C HIS A 125 3.06 18.83 -3.44
N PRO A 126 1.88 19.45 -3.65
CA PRO A 126 0.69 18.68 -4.01
C PRO A 126 1.02 17.89 -5.28
N PRO A 127 0.78 16.56 -5.30
CA PRO A 127 1.08 15.75 -6.47
C PRO A 127 0.34 16.36 -7.66
N ASN A 128 1.06 16.77 -8.71
CA ASN A 128 0.45 17.10 -10.00
C ASN A 128 -0.36 15.86 -10.44
N ILE A 129 -1.69 15.98 -10.37
CA ILE A 129 -2.65 14.98 -10.84
C ILE A 129 -2.93 15.28 -12.30
#